data_AF-A0A7S4FPB4-F1
#
_entry.id   AF-A0A7S4FPB4-F1
#
_cell.length_a   1.000
_cell.length_b   1.000
_cell.length_c   1.000
_cell.angle_alpha   90.00
_cell.angle_beta   90.00
_cell.angle_gamma   90.00
#
_symmetry.space_group_name_H-M   'P 1'
#
loop_
_entity.id
_entity.type
_entity.pdbx_description
1 polymer ?
#
loop_
_entity_poly.entity_id
_entity_poly.type
_entity_poly.pdbx_seq_one_letter_code
_entity_poly.pdbx_strand_id
1 'polypeptide(L)'
;GWLEDWAAQRSVSLRAVEPHLWPFREQVAIAQGTDVLVAVHGAALTHLLWLPKHAVVLEIMPPGLEKVTYRNLAKLAGVAYLCVRAEGLLMRDWTELPVKVDREAFVRALDAAVCLARESTARQ
;
A
#
# COMPACT_ATOMS: atom_id res chain seq x y z
N GLY A 1 -10.10 -0.28 -16.44
CA GLY A 1 -8.72 -0.12 -16.92
C GLY A 1 -7.93 -1.34 -16.50
N TRP A 2 -6.62 -1.36 -16.78
CA TRP A 2 -5.83 -2.58 -16.55
C TRP A 2 -5.77 -3.03 -15.09
N LEU A 3 -5.88 -2.10 -14.14
CA LEU A 3 -5.83 -2.40 -12.71
C LEU A 3 -7.16 -2.99 -12.24
N GLU A 4 -8.27 -2.47 -12.75
CA GLU A 4 -9.61 -3.03 -12.51
C GLU A 4 -9.74 -4.43 -13.11
N ASP A 5 -9.19 -4.67 -14.31
CA ASP A 5 -9.17 -6.00 -14.93
C ASP A 5 -8.34 -7.00 -14.08
N TRP A 6 -7.16 -6.55 -13.60
CA TRP A 6 -6.34 -7.34 -12.68
C TRP A 6 -7.10 -7.71 -11.40
N ALA A 7 -7.81 -6.75 -10.81
CA ALA A 7 -8.58 -6.95 -9.57
C ALA A 7 -9.77 -7.87 -9.78
N ALA A 8 -10.51 -7.72 -10.89
CA ALA A 8 -11.65 -8.57 -11.23
C ALA A 8 -11.23 -10.04 -11.39
N GLN A 9 -10.12 -10.30 -12.10
CA GLN A 9 -9.57 -11.65 -12.28
C GLN A 9 -9.17 -12.34 -10.96
N ARG A 10 -8.93 -11.55 -9.91
CA ARG A 10 -8.49 -12.03 -8.60
C ARG A 10 -9.57 -11.93 -7.54
N SER A 11 -10.79 -11.48 -7.88
CA SER A 11 -11.86 -11.22 -6.91
C SER A 11 -11.41 -10.26 -5.79
N VAL A 12 -10.74 -9.16 -6.17
CA VAL A 12 -10.30 -8.09 -5.27
C VAL A 12 -11.16 -6.85 -5.51
N SER A 13 -11.59 -6.19 -4.43
CA SER A 13 -12.21 -4.87 -4.51
C SER A 13 -11.13 -3.78 -4.43
N LEU A 14 -11.23 -2.78 -5.30
CA LEU A 14 -10.33 -1.62 -5.30
C LEU A 14 -11.05 -0.41 -4.74
N ARG A 15 -10.34 0.38 -3.93
CA ARG A 15 -10.82 1.67 -3.43
C ARG A 15 -9.69 2.69 -3.47
N ALA A 16 -9.79 3.64 -4.39
CA ALA A 16 -8.94 4.82 -4.38
C ALA A 16 -9.43 5.78 -3.30
N VAL A 17 -8.52 6.28 -2.46
CA VAL A 17 -8.85 7.18 -1.35
C VAL A 17 -7.86 8.32 -1.32
N GLU A 18 -8.39 9.53 -1.19
CA GLU A 18 -7.64 10.73 -0.91
C GLU A 18 -7.93 11.14 0.54
N PRO A 19 -7.07 10.77 1.52
CA PRO A 19 -7.44 10.86 2.93
C PRO A 19 -7.90 12.25 3.38
N HIS A 20 -7.31 13.31 2.81
CA HIS A 20 -7.64 14.69 3.13
C HIS A 20 -9.09 15.11 2.79
N LEU A 21 -9.78 14.34 1.95
CA LEU A 21 -11.19 14.57 1.60
C LEU A 21 -12.17 13.89 2.57
N TRP A 22 -11.68 13.10 3.54
CA TRP A 22 -12.51 12.28 4.41
C TRP A 22 -12.38 12.71 5.88
N PRO A 23 -13.46 12.66 6.69
CA PRO A 23 -13.36 12.78 8.13
C PRO A 23 -12.44 11.70 8.73
N PHE A 24 -11.67 12.04 9.77
CA PHE A 24 -10.69 11.11 10.35
C PHE A 24 -11.29 9.77 10.79
N ARG A 25 -12.51 9.79 11.36
CA ARG A 25 -13.23 8.56 11.72
C ARG A 25 -13.45 7.64 10.51
N GLU A 26 -13.77 8.20 9.35
CA GLU A 26 -13.99 7.43 8.14
C GLU A 26 -12.68 6.91 7.56
N GLN A 27 -11.60 7.69 7.65
CA GLN A 27 -10.25 7.22 7.29
C GLN A 27 -9.86 5.97 8.11
N VAL A 28 -10.13 5.99 9.43
CA VAL A 28 -9.89 4.84 10.31
C VAL A 28 -10.77 3.64 9.94
N ALA A 29 -12.07 3.86 9.68
CA ALA A 29 -12.98 2.79 9.30
C ALA A 29 -12.58 2.13 7.97
N ILE A 30 -12.11 2.91 6.99
CA ILE A 30 -11.56 2.39 5.74
C ILE A 30 -10.34 1.51 6.02
N ALA A 31 -9.38 1.99 6.83
CA ALA A 31 -8.19 1.23 7.17
C ALA A 31 -8.54 -0.10 7.87
N GLN A 32 -9.47 -0.09 8.82
CA GLN A 32 -9.90 -1.32 9.52
C GLN A 32 -10.51 -2.38 8.60
N GLY A 33 -11.10 -1.97 7.47
CA GLY A 33 -11.65 -2.87 6.45
C GLY A 33 -10.72 -3.15 5.27
N THR A 34 -9.43 -2.81 5.36
CA THR A 34 -8.47 -2.93 4.26
C THR A 34 -7.52 -4.12 4.46
N ASP A 35 -7.52 -5.07 3.52
CA ASP A 35 -6.60 -6.22 3.54
C ASP A 35 -5.22 -5.87 2.98
N VAL A 36 -5.15 -4.96 2.01
CA VAL A 36 -3.91 -4.50 1.40
C VAL A 36 -3.91 -2.98 1.29
N LEU A 37 -3.05 -2.32 2.05
CA LEU A 37 -2.85 -0.86 1.97
C LEU A 37 -1.73 -0.56 0.98
N VAL A 38 -2.08 0.01 -0.17
CA VAL A 38 -1.11 0.46 -1.18
C VAL A 38 -1.01 1.98 -1.12
N ALA A 39 0.19 2.51 -0.87
CA ALA A 39 0.40 3.96 -0.91
C ALA A 39 1.86 4.31 -1.21
N VAL A 40 2.05 5.49 -1.78
CA VAL A 40 3.37 6.12 -1.88
C VAL A 40 3.86 6.47 -0.48
N HIS A 41 5.18 6.37 -0.26
CA HIS A 41 5.83 6.82 0.97
C HIS A 41 5.27 8.17 1.42
N GLY A 42 4.80 8.28 2.65
CA GLY A 42 4.26 9.52 3.18
C GLY A 42 3.21 9.31 4.26
N ALA A 43 2.69 10.41 4.81
CA ALA A 43 1.83 10.41 5.99
C ALA A 43 0.60 9.49 5.89
N ALA A 44 0.10 9.23 4.67
CA ALA A 44 -1.00 8.30 4.45
C ALA A 44 -0.68 6.86 4.92
N LEU A 45 0.58 6.43 4.89
CA LEU A 45 0.98 5.10 5.37
C LEU A 45 0.84 4.95 6.89
N THR A 46 0.70 6.04 7.65
CA THR A 46 0.40 5.96 9.10
C THR A 46 -0.92 5.24 9.37
N HIS A 47 -1.84 5.19 8.39
CA HIS A 47 -3.08 4.41 8.50
C HIS A 47 -2.84 2.92 8.73
N LEU A 48 -1.61 2.42 8.52
CA LEU A 48 -1.23 1.05 8.83
C LEU A 48 -1.48 0.65 10.30
N LEU A 49 -1.55 1.63 11.22
CA LEU A 49 -1.83 1.41 12.64
C LEU A 49 -3.24 0.87 12.91
N TRP A 50 -4.18 1.05 11.99
CA TRP A 50 -5.56 0.57 12.13
C TRP A 50 -5.89 -0.61 11.22
N LEU A 51 -4.91 -1.13 10.48
CA LEU A 51 -5.11 -2.31 9.65
C LEU A 51 -5.37 -3.57 10.49
N PRO A 52 -6.15 -4.53 9.99
CA PRO A 52 -6.29 -5.82 10.64
C PRO A 52 -4.95 -6.60 10.58
N LYS A 53 -4.76 -7.57 11.48
CA LYS A 53 -3.47 -8.28 11.64
C LYS A 53 -3.04 -9.11 10.44
N HIS A 54 -4.00 -9.56 9.63
CA HIS A 54 -3.71 -10.28 8.39
C HIS A 54 -3.33 -9.34 7.23
N ALA A 55 -3.46 -8.03 7.40
CA ALA A 55 -3.24 -7.09 6.30
C ALA A 55 -1.77 -6.98 5.89
N VAL A 56 -1.58 -6.48 4.67
CA VAL A 56 -0.27 -6.20 4.08
C VAL A 56 -0.17 -4.73 3.70
N VAL A 57 0.94 -4.09 4.04
CA VAL A 57 1.32 -2.77 3.53
C VAL A 57 2.17 -2.97 2.29
N LEU A 58 1.79 -2.35 1.17
CA LEU A 58 2.60 -2.24 -0.03
C LEU A 58 3.01 -0.78 -0.23
N GLU A 59 4.24 -0.45 0.16
CA GLU A 59 4.78 0.89 0.02
C GLU A 59 5.41 1.11 -1.36
N ILE A 60 5.04 2.20 -2.03
CA ILE A 60 5.74 2.69 -3.21
C ILE A 60 6.80 3.70 -2.74
N MET A 61 8.06 3.31 -2.77
CA MET A 61 9.20 4.16 -2.36
C MET A 61 9.62 5.08 -3.51
N PRO A 62 9.55 6.41 -3.33
CA PRO A 62 10.02 7.39 -4.30
C PRO A 62 11.52 7.24 -4.64
N PRO A 63 11.95 7.67 -5.83
CA PRO A 63 13.37 7.64 -6.21
C PRO A 63 14.21 8.52 -5.27
N GLY A 64 15.41 8.06 -4.94
CA GLY A 64 16.33 8.79 -4.06
C GLY A 64 15.91 8.87 -2.60
N LEU A 65 14.77 8.27 -2.21
CA LEU A 65 14.34 8.16 -0.82
C LEU A 65 14.69 6.79 -0.24
N GLU A 66 15.37 6.80 0.91
CA GLU A 66 15.72 5.57 1.64
C GLU A 66 15.32 5.68 3.11
N LYS A 67 14.01 5.62 3.36
CA LYS A 67 13.46 5.67 4.71
C LYS A 67 12.87 4.33 5.11
N VAL A 68 13.17 3.91 6.34
CA VAL A 68 12.72 2.63 6.91
C VAL A 68 11.53 2.80 7.87
N THR A 69 11.01 4.02 7.98
CA THR A 69 9.99 4.42 8.96
C THR A 69 8.77 3.51 8.91
N TYR A 70 8.14 3.35 7.75
CA TYR A 70 6.91 2.56 7.64
C TYR A 70 7.16 1.06 7.68
N ARG A 71 8.33 0.58 7.24
CA ARG A 71 8.76 -0.80 7.49
C ARG A 71 8.83 -1.12 8.99
N ASN A 72 9.45 -0.23 9.76
CA ASN A 72 9.55 -0.40 11.21
C ASN A 72 8.18 -0.25 11.88
N LEU A 73 7.35 0.69 11.42
CA LEU A 73 6.00 0.87 11.94
C LEU A 73 5.11 -0.35 11.66
N ALA A 74 5.19 -0.93 10.47
CA ALA A 74 4.48 -2.16 10.12
C ALA A 74 4.90 -3.33 11.02
N LYS A 75 6.22 -3.46 11.29
CA LYS A 75 6.73 -4.46 12.24
C LYS A 75 6.16 -4.27 13.65
N LEU A 76 6.07 -3.02 14.13
CA LEU A 76 5.47 -2.71 15.43
C LEU A 76 3.96 -2.97 15.44
N ALA A 77 3.27 -2.65 14.35
CA ALA A 77 1.84 -2.91 14.19
C ALA A 77 1.51 -4.40 14.01
N GLY A 78 2.52 -5.23 13.69
CA GLY A 78 2.36 -6.67 13.47
C GLY A 78 1.66 -6.99 12.16
N VAL A 79 1.87 -6.18 11.13
CA VAL A 79 1.36 -6.40 9.76
C VAL A 79 2.51 -6.64 8.80
N ALA A 80 2.24 -7.39 7.73
CA ALA A 80 3.24 -7.65 6.71
C ALA A 80 3.56 -6.38 5.91
N TYR A 81 4.78 -6.31 5.37
CA TYR A 81 5.27 -5.13 4.66
C TYR A 81 6.03 -5.55 3.41
N LEU A 82 5.63 -4.98 2.28
CA LEU A 82 6.28 -5.06 0.98
C LEU A 82 6.62 -3.66 0.49
N CYS A 83 7.63 -3.56 -0.37
CA CYS A 83 8.03 -2.30 -0.96
C CYS A 83 8.38 -2.48 -2.44
N VAL A 84 7.87 -1.57 -3.28
CA VAL A 84 8.31 -1.39 -4.66
C VAL A 84 8.98 -0.04 -4.81
N ARG A 85 9.99 0.05 -5.67
CA ARG A 85 10.66 1.31 -5.95
C ARG A 85 10.04 1.97 -7.18
N ALA A 86 9.77 3.25 -7.05
CA ALA A 86 9.38 4.10 -8.16
C ALA A 86 10.56 4.39 -9.09
N GLU A 87 10.24 4.67 -10.35
CA GLU A 87 11.16 5.17 -11.34
C GLU A 87 11.43 6.67 -11.13
N GLY A 88 12.62 7.10 -11.53
CA GLY A 88 13.04 8.50 -11.49
C GLY A 88 14.43 8.65 -10.90
N LEU A 89 14.97 9.87 -11.00
CA LEU A 89 16.36 10.16 -10.64
C LEU A 89 16.48 10.98 -9.35
N LEU A 90 15.46 11.76 -8.97
CA LEU A 90 15.57 12.74 -7.89
C LEU A 90 14.36 12.75 -6.93
N MET A 91 14.65 12.98 -5.65
CA MET A 91 13.67 13.03 -4.55
C MET A 91 12.64 14.17 -4.71
N ARG A 92 13.00 15.29 -5.35
CA ARG A 92 12.11 16.45 -5.54
C ARG A 92 11.03 16.21 -6.58
N ASP A 93 11.29 15.35 -7.56
CA ASP A 93 10.38 15.14 -8.68
C ASP A 93 9.06 14.54 -8.21
N TRP A 94 9.10 13.65 -7.22
CA TRP A 94 7.91 12.95 -6.74
C TRP A 94 6.92 13.86 -6.00
N THR A 95 7.36 14.86 -5.24
CA THR A 95 6.42 15.70 -4.49
C THR A 95 5.57 16.61 -5.39
N GLU A 96 6.01 16.83 -6.62
CA GLU A 96 5.39 17.74 -7.58
C GLU A 96 4.86 17.01 -8.83
N LEU A 97 5.34 15.80 -9.12
CA LEU A 97 4.96 15.01 -10.29
C LEU A 97 4.39 13.64 -9.90
N PRO A 98 3.57 13.03 -10.77
CA PRO A 98 3.10 11.67 -10.57
C PRO A 98 4.25 10.68 -10.37
N VAL A 99 4.11 9.80 -9.37
CA VAL A 99 5.01 8.67 -9.19
C VAL A 99 4.83 7.67 -10.32
N LYS A 100 5.93 7.32 -10.98
CA LYS A 100 5.96 6.26 -11.97
C LYS A 100 6.51 5.00 -11.34
N VAL A 101 5.91 3.86 -11.64
CA VAL A 101 6.36 2.56 -11.17
C VAL A 101 6.30 1.60 -12.35
N ASP A 102 7.32 0.77 -12.50
CA ASP A 102 7.30 -0.32 -13.49
C ASP A 102 6.06 -1.19 -13.25
N ARG A 103 5.26 -1.35 -14.31
CA ARG A 103 3.96 -2.01 -14.23
C ARG A 103 4.10 -3.47 -13.82
N GLU A 104 5.08 -4.18 -14.38
CA GLU A 104 5.23 -5.61 -14.07
C GLU A 104 5.70 -5.82 -12.62
N ALA A 105 6.66 -5.03 -12.15
CA ALA A 105 7.11 -5.05 -10.77
C ALA A 105 5.95 -4.72 -9.80
N PHE A 106 5.14 -3.73 -10.15
CA PHE A 106 3.98 -3.36 -9.36
C PHE A 106 2.94 -4.48 -9.29
N VAL A 107 2.60 -5.10 -10.43
CA VAL A 107 1.66 -6.24 -10.48
C VAL A 107 2.18 -7.44 -9.69
N ARG A 108 3.47 -7.77 -9.81
CA ARG A 108 4.08 -8.84 -9.01
C ARG A 108 3.99 -8.57 -7.50
N ALA A 109 4.19 -7.33 -7.10
CA ALA A 109 4.09 -6.94 -5.70
C ALA A 109 2.64 -6.95 -5.19
N LEU A 110 1.67 -6.54 -6.00
CA LEU A 110 0.25 -6.66 -5.70
C LEU A 110 -0.17 -8.13 -5.54
N ASP A 111 0.27 -9.01 -6.45
CA ASP A 111 0.00 -10.45 -6.38
C ASP A 111 0.56 -11.05 -5.08
N ALA A 112 1.80 -10.69 -4.72
CA ALA A 112 2.40 -11.10 -3.45
C ALA A 112 1.62 -10.57 -2.23
N ALA A 113 1.20 -9.31 -2.25
CA ALA A 113 0.44 -8.71 -1.16
C ALA A 113 -0.91 -9.41 -0.95
N VAL A 114 -1.67 -9.65 -2.03
CA VAL A 114 -2.96 -10.34 -1.96
C VAL A 114 -2.78 -11.79 -1.48
N CYS A 115 -1.74 -12.48 -1.95
CA CYS A 115 -1.42 -13.84 -1.51
C CYS A 115 -1.14 -13.90 -0.01
N LEU A 116 -0.26 -13.03 0.50
CA LEU A 116 0.09 -12.95 1.92
C LEU A 116 -1.11 -12.60 2.80
N ALA A 117 -1.97 -11.67 2.36
CA ALA A 117 -3.16 -11.30 3.11
C ALA A 117 -4.09 -12.51 3.27
N ARG A 118 -4.36 -13.24 2.17
CA ARG A 118 -5.22 -14.43 2.17
C ARG A 118 -4.67 -15.57 3.02
N GLU A 119 -3.38 -15.84 2.91
CA GLU A 119 -2.73 -16.88 3.73
C GLU A 119 -2.78 -16.55 5.22
N SER A 120 -2.65 -15.27 5.57
CA SER A 120 -2.71 -14.82 6.95
C SER A 120 -4.13 -14.91 7.52
N THR A 121 -5.17 -14.64 6.72
CA THR A 121 -6.56 -14.84 7.09
C THR A 121 -6.88 -16.33 7.31
N ALA A 122 -6.37 -17.22 6.47
CA ALA A 122 -6.63 -18.66 6.57
C ALA A 122 -6.01 -19.33 7.82
N ARG A 123 -5.05 -18.67 8.49
CA ARG A 123 -4.36 -19.17 9.68
C ARG A 123 -4.93 -18.62 11.01
N GLN A 124 -5.93 -17.74 10.94
CA GLN A 124 -6.61 -17.14 12.10
C GLN A 124 -7.97 -17.83 12.33
#